data_AF-A0A8H6YKN2-F1
#
_entry.id   AF-A0A8H6YKN2-F1
#
_cell.length_a   1.000
_cell.length_b   1.000
_cell.length_c   1.000
_cell.angle_alpha   90.00
_cell.angle_beta   90.00
_cell.angle_gamma   90.00
#
_symmetry.space_group_name_H-M   'P 1'
#
loop_
_entity.id
_entity.type
_entity.pdbx_description
1 polymer ?
#
loop_
_entity_poly.entity_id
_entity_poly.type
_entity_poly.pdbx_seq_one_letter_code
_entity_poly.pdbx_strand_id
1 'polypeptide(L)'
;MKLADEHDKEFQQKYSTDLDTALIFAGLFSAVSSAFIIQIQPLLPSSTPIIAVAVLSFLYISLFTTLLAALLAVLGKQWVMYYQAAGSRGTIEQRGLERQRKLDGLRKWKFETVLQMFPLLLQFALLLFSSALSLYLWTVHRSIAAIVFTLTLLGVGCYVLLLASAVLSPDSPFQTPLAPPLLSMMSKTGHILKLTRRRLRSYWRPVGSSLVSSSNPKVTSFLPSPRRHLHGHDRESSPTSIFPTIGGGTSRCVGIRNIHRSHGGLCWS
;
A
#
# COMPACT_ATOMS: atom_id res chain seq x y z
N MET A 1 35.93 6.71 20.69
CA MET A 1 35.04 5.65 21.20
C MET A 1 33.84 6.24 21.94
N LYS A 2 34.03 6.90 23.11
CA LYS A 2 32.95 7.50 23.92
C LYS A 2 31.76 8.08 23.14
N LEU A 3 31.99 9.02 22.21
CA LEU A 3 30.93 9.64 21.38
C LEU A 3 30.05 8.65 20.59
N ALA A 4 30.60 7.52 20.14
CA ALA A 4 29.82 6.46 19.47
C ALA A 4 29.06 5.58 20.48
N ASP A 5 29.63 5.38 21.67
CA ASP A 5 28.98 4.68 22.79
C ASP A 5 27.87 5.54 23.45
N GLU A 6 27.88 6.84 23.16
CA GLU A 6 26.91 7.86 23.59
C GLU A 6 25.77 7.95 22.55
N HIS A 7 26.10 8.09 21.27
CA HIS A 7 25.10 8.10 20.19
C HIS A 7 24.27 6.79 20.10
N ASP A 8 24.89 5.63 20.31
CA ASP A 8 24.16 4.34 20.39
C ASP A 8 23.12 4.32 21.53
N LYS A 9 23.35 5.07 22.62
CA LYS A 9 22.41 5.19 23.74
C LYS A 9 21.32 6.21 23.45
N GLU A 10 21.63 7.34 22.85
CA GLU A 10 20.62 8.33 22.40
C GLU A 10 19.60 7.66 21.47
N PHE A 11 20.11 6.92 20.47
CA PHE A 11 19.31 6.16 19.51
C PHE A 11 18.41 5.14 20.23
N GLN A 12 18.97 4.32 21.13
CA GLN A 12 18.21 3.36 21.93
C GLN A 12 17.15 4.01 22.82
N GLN A 13 17.52 5.06 23.55
CA GLN A 13 16.65 5.74 24.52
C GLN A 13 15.44 6.34 23.83
N LYS A 14 15.63 6.97 22.66
CA LYS A 14 14.55 7.46 21.82
C LYS A 14 13.55 6.34 21.49
N TYR A 15 14.01 5.22 20.90
CA TYR A 15 13.09 4.15 20.53
C TYR A 15 12.46 3.43 21.71
N SER A 16 13.15 3.26 22.85
CA SER A 16 12.47 2.74 24.06
C SER A 16 11.38 3.68 24.51
N THR A 17 11.63 5.00 24.53
CA THR A 17 10.63 6.01 24.93
C THR A 17 9.43 6.03 23.98
N ASP A 18 9.66 5.99 22.66
CA ASP A 18 8.60 5.92 21.64
C ASP A 18 7.75 4.63 21.81
N LEU A 19 8.39 3.49 22.06
CA LEU A 19 7.74 2.20 22.27
C LEU A 19 6.96 2.13 23.59
N ASP A 20 7.53 2.61 24.69
CA ASP A 20 6.90 2.66 26.00
C ASP A 20 5.70 3.62 26.00
N THR A 21 5.80 4.75 25.29
CA THR A 21 4.70 5.68 25.03
C THR A 21 3.55 5.00 24.28
N ALA A 22 3.86 4.27 23.20
CA ALA A 22 2.85 3.50 22.46
C ALA A 22 2.19 2.42 23.32
N LEU A 23 2.94 1.78 24.22
CA LEU A 23 2.44 0.76 25.14
C LEU A 23 1.48 1.34 26.19
N ILE A 24 1.77 2.53 26.74
CA ILE A 24 0.89 3.26 27.65
C ILE A 24 -0.45 3.59 26.97
N PHE A 25 -0.41 4.17 25.77
CA PHE A 25 -1.65 4.46 25.03
C PHE A 25 -2.44 3.21 24.66
N ALA A 26 -1.77 2.11 24.29
CA ALA A 26 -2.44 0.84 24.00
C ALA A 26 -3.12 0.24 25.24
N GLY A 27 -2.48 0.32 26.41
CA GLY A 27 -3.07 -0.11 27.69
C GLY A 27 -4.32 0.70 28.07
N LEU A 28 -4.22 2.03 28.00
CA LEU A 28 -5.33 2.96 28.28
C LEU A 28 -6.51 2.72 27.32
N PHE A 29 -6.24 2.61 26.01
CA PHE A 29 -7.27 2.37 25.01
C PHE A 29 -7.93 0.99 25.16
N SER A 30 -7.15 -0.05 25.51
CA SER A 30 -7.69 -1.39 25.78
C SER A 30 -8.64 -1.39 26.99
N ALA A 31 -8.29 -0.67 28.07
CA ALA A 31 -9.15 -0.53 29.25
C ALA A 31 -10.47 0.20 28.92
N VAL A 32 -10.40 1.35 28.23
CA VAL A 32 -11.58 2.12 27.81
C VAL A 32 -12.46 1.31 26.84
N SER A 33 -11.86 0.62 25.87
CA SER A 33 -12.57 -0.22 24.91
C SER A 33 -13.28 -1.39 25.58
N SER A 34 -12.61 -2.07 26.51
CA SER A 34 -13.18 -3.21 27.25
C SER A 34 -14.35 -2.77 28.14
N ALA A 35 -14.19 -1.66 28.86
CA ALA A 35 -15.27 -1.08 29.66
C ALA A 35 -16.47 -0.67 28.80
N PHE A 36 -16.24 -0.07 27.63
CA PHE A 36 -17.30 0.28 26.68
C PHE A 36 -18.01 -0.95 26.11
N ILE A 37 -17.28 -2.02 25.75
CA ILE A 37 -17.87 -3.29 25.29
C ILE A 37 -18.75 -3.92 26.37
N ILE A 38 -18.33 -3.91 27.63
CA ILE A 38 -19.13 -4.44 28.76
C ILE A 38 -20.41 -3.63 28.94
N GLN A 39 -20.33 -2.29 28.90
CA GLN A 39 -21.48 -1.40 29.08
C GLN A 39 -22.46 -1.41 27.89
N ILE A 40 -21.96 -1.53 26.66
CA ILE A 40 -22.80 -1.45 25.46
C ILE A 40 -23.57 -2.76 25.21
N GLN A 41 -22.97 -3.92 25.48
CA GLN A 41 -23.51 -5.23 25.10
C GLN A 41 -24.92 -5.54 25.64
N PRO A 42 -25.29 -5.25 26.91
CA PRO A 42 -26.67 -5.44 27.38
C PRO A 42 -27.66 -4.37 26.87
N LEU A 43 -27.17 -3.27 26.29
CA LEU A 43 -28.00 -2.17 25.74
C LEU A 43 -28.28 -2.32 24.23
N LEU A 44 -27.77 -3.37 23.58
CA LEU A 44 -27.99 -3.63 22.15
C LEU A 44 -29.37 -4.27 21.92
N PRO A 45 -30.31 -3.60 21.21
CA PRO A 45 -31.66 -4.13 21.01
C PRO A 45 -31.67 -5.27 19.97
N SER A 46 -32.35 -6.36 20.33
CA SER A 46 -32.52 -7.55 19.47
C SER A 46 -33.29 -7.29 18.17
N SER A 47 -34.02 -6.16 18.09
CA SER A 47 -34.77 -5.74 16.90
C SER A 47 -33.91 -5.16 15.76
N THR A 48 -32.67 -4.75 16.02
CA THR A 48 -31.75 -4.25 14.97
C THR A 48 -30.43 -5.04 14.94
N PRO A 49 -30.46 -6.36 14.67
CA PRO A 49 -29.31 -7.24 14.82
C PRO A 49 -28.13 -6.87 13.91
N ILE A 50 -28.39 -6.33 12.72
CA ILE A 50 -27.36 -5.93 11.76
C ILE A 50 -26.48 -4.80 12.33
N ILE A 51 -27.09 -3.77 12.92
CA ILE A 51 -26.37 -2.63 13.51
C ILE A 51 -25.65 -3.07 14.79
N ALA A 52 -26.33 -3.87 15.62
CA ALA A 52 -25.76 -4.45 16.84
C ALA A 52 -24.48 -5.26 16.56
N VAL A 53 -24.54 -6.20 15.61
CA VAL A 53 -23.39 -7.01 15.18
C VAL A 53 -22.30 -6.15 14.55
N ALA A 54 -22.65 -5.15 13.73
CA ALA A 54 -21.65 -4.26 13.12
C ALA A 54 -20.87 -3.44 14.17
N VAL A 55 -21.56 -2.84 15.15
CA VAL A 55 -20.92 -2.08 16.25
C VAL A 55 -19.99 -2.98 17.06
N LEU A 56 -20.46 -4.15 17.53
CA LEU A 56 -19.62 -5.10 18.26
C LEU A 56 -18.42 -5.55 17.43
N SER A 57 -18.61 -5.84 16.14
CA SER A 57 -17.52 -6.24 15.24
C SER A 57 -16.43 -5.17 15.17
N PHE A 58 -16.79 -3.89 14.96
CA PHE A 58 -15.81 -2.81 14.91
C PHE A 58 -15.10 -2.60 16.26
N LEU A 59 -15.80 -2.74 17.38
CA LEU A 59 -15.19 -2.67 18.72
C LEU A 59 -14.17 -3.80 18.94
N TYR A 60 -14.54 -5.06 18.70
CA TYR A 60 -13.61 -6.18 18.85
C TYR A 60 -12.42 -6.10 17.88
N ILE A 61 -12.62 -5.63 16.65
CA ILE A 61 -11.51 -5.38 15.71
C ILE A 61 -10.57 -4.28 16.24
N SER A 62 -11.10 -3.15 16.75
CA SER A 62 -10.25 -2.08 17.32
C SER A 62 -9.44 -2.55 18.54
N LEU A 63 -10.04 -3.36 19.40
CA LEU A 63 -9.38 -3.95 20.57
C LEU A 63 -8.28 -4.92 20.13
N PHE A 64 -8.57 -5.83 19.18
CA PHE A 64 -7.57 -6.76 18.64
C PHE A 64 -6.42 -6.03 17.92
N THR A 65 -6.70 -5.00 17.12
CA THR A 65 -5.66 -4.17 16.49
C THR A 65 -4.77 -3.48 17.52
N THR A 66 -5.32 -3.06 18.66
CA THR A 66 -4.55 -2.48 19.77
C THR A 66 -3.67 -3.51 20.47
N LEU A 67 -4.19 -4.70 20.77
CA LEU A 67 -3.39 -5.79 21.34
C LEU A 67 -2.26 -6.20 20.41
N LEU A 68 -2.50 -6.24 19.10
CA LEU A 68 -1.48 -6.53 18.09
C LEU A 68 -0.43 -5.41 18.01
N ALA A 69 -0.82 -4.13 18.13
CA ALA A 69 0.12 -3.01 18.25
C ALA A 69 0.98 -3.10 19.51
N ALA A 70 0.40 -3.46 20.66
CA ALA A 70 1.12 -3.64 21.92
C ALA A 70 2.11 -4.81 21.86
N LEU A 71 1.71 -5.95 21.29
CA LEU A 71 2.61 -7.10 21.07
C LEU A 71 3.78 -6.72 20.16
N LEU A 72 3.52 -6.02 19.05
CA LEU A 72 4.58 -5.52 18.16
C LEU A 72 5.53 -4.54 18.88
N ALA A 73 5.01 -3.68 19.74
CA ALA A 73 5.85 -2.77 20.53
C ALA A 73 6.75 -3.51 21.55
N VAL A 74 6.24 -4.55 22.22
CA VAL A 74 7.04 -5.41 23.10
C VAL A 74 8.12 -6.15 22.30
N LEU A 75 7.79 -6.75 21.15
CA LEU A 75 8.78 -7.38 20.27
C LEU A 75 9.83 -6.37 19.79
N GLY A 76 9.43 -5.16 19.41
CA GLY A 76 10.33 -4.08 19.06
C GLY A 76 11.32 -3.75 20.20
N LYS A 77 10.84 -3.64 21.44
CA LYS A 77 11.67 -3.38 22.62
C LYS A 77 12.66 -4.52 22.90
N GLN A 78 12.21 -5.77 22.79
CA GLN A 78 13.06 -6.96 22.88
C GLN A 78 14.15 -6.97 21.80
N TRP A 79 13.83 -6.61 20.56
CA TRP A 79 14.81 -6.55 19.46
C TRP A 79 15.84 -5.44 19.69
N VAL A 80 15.44 -4.23 20.11
CA VAL A 80 16.38 -3.14 20.45
C VAL A 80 17.37 -3.59 21.52
N MET A 81 16.88 -4.21 22.60
CA MET A 81 17.72 -4.73 23.68
C MET A 81 18.70 -5.82 23.19
N TYR A 82 18.23 -6.76 22.36
CA TYR A 82 19.06 -7.83 21.81
C TYR A 82 20.17 -7.30 20.89
N TYR A 83 19.86 -6.36 19.98
CA TYR A 83 20.84 -5.77 19.07
C TYR A 83 22.02 -5.11 19.79
N GLN A 84 21.78 -4.51 20.96
CA GLN A 84 22.84 -3.95 21.79
C GLN A 84 23.62 -5.00 22.56
N ALA A 85 22.94 -5.97 23.19
CA ALA A 85 23.58 -7.01 24.01
C ALA A 85 24.68 -7.77 23.26
N ALA A 86 24.50 -7.96 21.94
CA ALA A 86 25.51 -8.57 21.06
C ALA A 86 26.81 -7.76 20.90
N GLY A 87 26.76 -6.41 20.93
CA GLY A 87 27.89 -5.55 20.49
C GLY A 87 28.91 -5.15 21.56
N SER A 88 28.71 -5.55 22.82
CA SER A 88 29.50 -5.07 23.95
C SER A 88 30.83 -5.82 24.18
N ARG A 89 31.20 -6.79 23.32
CA ARG A 89 32.36 -7.67 23.49
C ARG A 89 33.23 -7.70 22.23
N GLY A 90 34.51 -7.27 22.35
CA GLY A 90 35.50 -7.40 21.26
C GLY A 90 36.53 -6.27 21.23
N THR A 91 37.50 -6.39 20.32
CA THR A 91 38.51 -5.38 20.02
C THR A 91 37.87 -4.11 19.43
N ILE A 92 38.54 -2.95 19.52
CA ILE A 92 38.00 -1.65 19.07
C ILE A 92 37.59 -1.69 17.59
N GLU A 93 38.43 -2.27 16.74
CA GLU A 93 38.19 -2.43 15.30
C GLU A 93 36.98 -3.33 15.01
N GLN A 94 36.88 -4.49 15.68
CA GLN A 94 35.74 -5.41 15.58
C GLN A 94 34.43 -4.71 15.96
N ARG A 95 34.42 -3.92 17.04
CA ARG A 95 33.26 -3.11 17.45
C ARG A 95 32.90 -2.03 16.43
N GLY A 96 33.86 -1.48 15.70
CA GLY A 96 33.62 -0.57 14.57
C GLY A 96 32.92 -1.27 13.40
N LEU A 97 33.45 -2.41 12.94
CA LEU A 97 32.88 -3.21 11.86
C LEU A 97 31.48 -3.75 12.19
N GLU A 98 31.27 -4.19 13.44
CA GLU A 98 29.96 -4.69 13.88
C GLU A 98 28.91 -3.56 13.97
N ARG A 99 29.29 -2.36 14.42
CA ARG A 99 28.44 -1.16 14.37
C ARG A 99 28.03 -0.82 12.94
N GLN A 100 28.99 -0.76 12.02
CA GLN A 100 28.73 -0.51 10.60
C GLN A 100 27.71 -1.52 10.05
N ARG A 101 27.97 -2.82 10.25
CA ARG A 101 27.09 -3.93 9.83
C ARG A 101 25.69 -3.87 10.45
N LYS A 102 25.57 -3.40 11.70
CA LYS A 102 24.27 -3.18 12.36
C LYS A 102 23.52 -2.00 11.75
N LEU A 103 24.17 -0.86 11.51
CA LEU A 103 23.57 0.30 10.86
C LEU A 103 23.11 -0.02 9.42
N ASP A 104 23.93 -0.74 8.65
CA ASP A 104 23.57 -1.24 7.31
C ASP A 104 22.38 -2.20 7.37
N GLY A 105 22.33 -3.07 8.40
CA GLY A 105 21.17 -3.91 8.69
C GLY A 105 19.90 -3.10 8.96
N LEU A 106 19.94 -2.15 9.90
CA LEU A 106 18.82 -1.30 10.27
C LEU A 106 18.29 -0.48 9.07
N ARG A 107 19.18 0.03 8.21
CA ARG A 107 18.84 0.71 6.95
C ARG A 107 18.23 -0.24 5.92
N LYS A 108 18.82 -1.42 5.69
CA LYS A 108 18.36 -2.41 4.72
C LYS A 108 16.98 -2.99 5.06
N TRP A 109 16.75 -3.28 6.33
CA TRP A 109 15.47 -3.79 6.84
C TRP A 109 14.45 -2.68 7.18
N LYS A 110 14.84 -1.40 7.04
CA LYS A 110 14.03 -0.22 7.39
C LYS A 110 13.40 -0.31 8.78
N PHE A 111 14.21 -0.63 9.78
CA PHE A 111 13.75 -0.84 11.15
C PHE A 111 12.93 0.34 11.70
N GLU A 112 13.35 1.56 11.39
CA GLU A 112 12.62 2.79 11.74
C GLU A 112 11.19 2.82 11.17
N THR A 113 11.00 2.39 9.91
CA THR A 113 9.67 2.27 9.29
C THR A 113 8.84 1.16 9.95
N VAL A 114 9.45 0.07 10.41
CA VAL A 114 8.74 -0.99 11.15
C VAL A 114 8.20 -0.44 12.47
N LEU A 115 9.01 0.29 13.23
CA LEU A 115 8.61 0.94 14.48
C LEU A 115 7.46 1.94 14.28
N GLN A 116 7.51 2.74 13.20
CA GLN A 116 6.44 3.68 12.83
C GLN A 116 5.10 3.01 12.53
N MET A 117 5.07 1.72 12.19
CA MET A 117 3.80 1.00 12.00
C MET A 117 3.02 0.82 13.31
N PHE A 118 3.67 0.84 14.49
CA PHE A 118 2.97 0.53 15.74
C PHE A 118 2.06 1.70 16.18
N PRO A 119 2.51 2.98 16.19
CA PRO A 119 1.62 4.12 16.38
C PRO A 119 0.54 4.22 15.29
N LEU A 120 0.84 3.85 14.04
CA LEU A 120 -0.17 3.82 12.96
C LEU A 120 -1.28 2.80 13.23
N LEU A 121 -0.95 1.58 13.67
CA LEU A 121 -1.96 0.57 14.03
C LEU A 121 -2.85 1.06 15.18
N LEU A 122 -2.27 1.74 16.17
CA LEU A 122 -3.02 2.35 17.26
C LEU A 122 -3.93 3.50 16.79
N GLN A 123 -3.46 4.33 15.85
CA GLN A 123 -4.27 5.34 15.16
C GLN A 123 -5.45 4.70 14.41
N PHE A 124 -5.23 3.60 13.69
CA PHE A 124 -6.31 2.86 13.01
C PHE A 124 -7.31 2.25 14.01
N ALA A 125 -6.86 1.72 15.15
CA ALA A 125 -7.74 1.24 16.21
C ALA A 125 -8.63 2.35 16.79
N LEU A 126 -8.06 3.54 17.07
CA LEU A 126 -8.80 4.73 17.51
C LEU A 126 -9.90 5.13 16.50
N LEU A 127 -9.61 5.09 15.20
CA LEU A 127 -10.60 5.40 14.16
C LEU A 127 -11.70 4.34 14.05
N LEU A 128 -11.37 3.05 14.18
CA LEU A 128 -12.35 1.96 14.19
C LEU A 128 -13.30 2.03 15.40
N PHE A 129 -12.75 2.28 16.59
CA PHE A 129 -13.55 2.51 17.80
C PHE A 129 -14.43 3.75 17.68
N SER A 130 -13.90 4.86 17.16
CA SER A 130 -14.68 6.08 16.94
C SER A 130 -15.82 5.87 15.93
N SER A 131 -15.60 5.07 14.89
CA SER A 131 -16.64 4.66 13.94
C SER A 131 -17.73 3.83 14.63
N ALA A 132 -17.35 2.86 15.46
CA ALA A 132 -18.30 2.03 16.22
C ALA A 132 -19.13 2.86 17.22
N LEU A 133 -18.46 3.75 17.96
CA LEU A 133 -19.08 4.69 18.89
C LEU A 133 -20.04 5.66 18.17
N SER A 134 -19.66 6.17 17.00
CA SER A 134 -20.52 7.04 16.18
C SER A 134 -21.78 6.32 15.70
N LEU A 135 -21.66 5.06 15.25
CA LEU A 135 -22.80 4.23 14.85
C LEU A 135 -23.75 3.93 16.01
N TYR A 136 -23.23 3.64 17.20
CA TYR A 136 -24.04 3.46 18.41
C TYR A 136 -24.73 4.74 18.87
N LEU A 137 -24.00 5.85 18.95
CA LEU A 137 -24.58 7.15 19.32
C LEU A 137 -25.68 7.57 18.34
N TRP A 138 -25.62 7.15 17.06
CA TRP A 138 -26.64 7.48 16.07
C TRP A 138 -27.99 6.79 16.32
N THR A 139 -28.01 5.61 16.95
CA THR A 139 -29.25 4.92 17.35
C THR A 139 -29.84 5.50 18.64
N VAL A 140 -29.00 6.02 19.54
CA VAL A 140 -29.42 6.65 20.80
C VAL A 140 -29.81 8.12 20.60
N HIS A 141 -28.86 8.98 20.24
CA HIS A 141 -29.03 10.43 20.09
C HIS A 141 -28.17 11.00 18.95
N ARG A 142 -28.81 11.23 17.78
CA ARG A 142 -28.17 11.76 16.56
C ARG A 142 -27.34 13.03 16.77
N SER A 143 -27.74 13.93 17.67
CA SER A 143 -27.00 15.15 17.98
C SER A 143 -25.63 14.87 18.59
N ILE A 144 -25.54 13.91 19.51
CA ILE A 144 -24.27 13.51 20.14
C ILE A 144 -23.39 12.79 19.10
N ALA A 145 -23.99 11.92 18.28
CA ALA A 145 -23.30 11.25 17.19
C ALA A 145 -22.67 12.25 16.19
N ALA A 146 -23.39 13.31 15.83
CA ALA A 146 -22.89 14.36 14.94
C ALA A 146 -21.69 15.12 15.54
N ILE A 147 -21.71 15.42 16.84
CA ILE A 147 -20.60 16.08 17.54
C ILE A 147 -19.36 15.17 17.55
N VAL A 148 -19.52 13.89 17.93
CA VAL A 148 -18.40 12.93 17.94
C VAL A 148 -17.84 12.71 16.52
N PHE A 149 -18.70 12.52 15.53
CA PHE A 149 -18.28 12.32 14.15
C PHE A 149 -17.55 13.53 13.55
N THR A 150 -18.03 14.76 13.82
CA THR A 150 -17.36 15.98 13.33
C THR A 150 -16.02 16.23 14.02
N LEU A 151 -15.89 15.94 15.33
CA LEU A 151 -14.60 15.97 16.02
C LEU A 151 -13.61 14.94 15.45
N THR A 152 -14.06 13.72 15.15
CA THR A 152 -13.22 12.69 14.52
C THR A 152 -12.79 13.08 13.11
N LEU A 153 -13.70 13.63 12.29
CA LEU A 153 -13.35 14.15 10.97
C LEU A 153 -12.37 15.32 11.04
N LEU A 154 -12.49 16.21 12.05
CA LEU A 154 -11.53 17.29 12.28
C LEU A 154 -10.15 16.74 12.68
N GLY A 155 -10.10 15.76 13.59
CA GLY A 155 -8.85 15.10 13.99
C GLY A 155 -8.15 14.38 12.83
N VAL A 156 -8.91 13.63 12.02
CA VAL A 156 -8.41 13.00 10.79
C VAL A 156 -7.96 14.06 9.78
N GLY A 157 -8.73 15.14 9.61
CA GLY A 157 -8.40 16.26 8.73
C GLY A 157 -7.08 16.91 9.12
N CYS A 158 -6.90 17.28 10.38
CA CYS A 158 -5.65 17.83 10.90
C CYS A 158 -4.47 16.86 10.75
N TYR A 159 -4.66 15.56 11.02
CA TYR A 159 -3.63 14.54 10.82
C TYR A 159 -3.21 14.43 9.34
N VAL A 160 -4.17 14.42 8.42
CA VAL A 160 -3.91 14.38 6.97
C VAL A 160 -3.31 15.69 6.47
N LEU A 161 -3.68 16.85 7.03
CA LEU A 161 -3.09 18.15 6.70
C LEU A 161 -1.63 18.27 7.18
N LEU A 162 -1.30 17.78 8.37
CA LEU A 162 0.08 17.67 8.84
C LEU A 162 0.89 16.76 7.91
N LEU A 163 0.36 15.58 7.59
CA LEU A 163 0.99 14.61 6.68
C LEU A 163 1.14 15.15 5.24
N ALA A 164 0.21 15.97 4.78
CA ALA A 164 0.29 16.66 3.49
C ALA A 164 1.30 17.81 3.51
N SER A 165 1.39 18.58 4.61
CA SER A 165 2.39 19.65 4.75
C SER A 165 3.82 19.12 4.69
N ALA A 166 4.05 17.92 5.24
CA ALA A 166 5.30 17.17 5.15
C ALA A 166 5.63 16.63 3.74
N VAL A 167 4.67 16.69 2.80
CA VAL A 167 4.80 16.20 1.41
C VAL A 167 4.83 17.35 0.40
N LEU A 168 4.12 18.46 0.64
CA LEU A 168 4.05 19.60 -0.27
C LEU A 168 5.26 20.54 -0.16
N SER A 169 5.94 20.59 0.99
CA SER A 169 7.05 21.50 1.27
C SER A 169 8.36 20.74 1.54
N PRO A 170 9.33 20.74 0.59
CA PRO A 170 10.60 20.02 0.74
C PRO A 170 11.38 20.37 2.01
N ASP A 171 11.36 21.63 2.41
CA ASP A 171 12.08 22.19 3.57
C ASP A 171 11.21 22.27 4.85
N SER A 172 10.11 21.51 4.92
CA SER A 172 9.21 21.60 6.08
C SER A 172 9.84 21.07 7.38
N PRO A 173 9.59 21.74 8.53
CA PRO A 173 10.09 21.28 9.84
C PRO A 173 9.34 20.04 10.34
N PHE A 174 8.20 19.71 9.75
CA PHE A 174 7.38 18.55 10.09
C PHE A 174 7.81 17.29 9.31
N GLN A 175 9.11 16.98 9.29
CA GLN A 175 9.63 15.76 8.68
C GLN A 175 9.20 14.51 9.47
N THR A 176 7.92 14.14 9.35
CA THR A 176 7.45 12.83 9.77
C THR A 176 8.18 11.77 8.92
N PRO A 177 8.92 10.83 9.50
CA PRO A 177 9.68 9.84 8.72
C PRO A 177 8.77 8.83 7.99
N LEU A 178 7.45 8.98 8.15
CA LEU A 178 6.37 8.40 7.37
C LEU A 178 6.33 8.89 5.90
N ALA A 179 6.78 10.10 5.59
CA ALA A 179 6.59 10.68 4.25
C ALA A 179 7.29 9.88 3.12
N PRO A 180 8.56 9.45 3.24
CA PRO A 180 9.22 8.62 2.23
C PRO A 180 8.55 7.25 1.95
N PRO A 181 8.20 6.41 2.96
CA PRO A 181 7.48 5.17 2.69
C PRO A 181 6.06 5.42 2.16
N LEU A 182 5.35 6.44 2.66
CA LEU A 182 3.99 6.77 2.20
C LEU A 182 3.96 7.15 0.71
N LEU A 183 4.87 8.00 0.25
CA LEU A 183 5.01 8.34 -1.18
C LEU A 183 5.27 7.09 -2.05
N SER A 184 6.10 6.17 -1.55
CA SER A 184 6.36 4.87 -2.22
C SER A 184 5.17 3.91 -2.21
N MET A 185 4.23 4.10 -1.29
CA MET A 185 3.02 3.28 -1.14
C MET A 185 1.85 3.86 -1.95
N MET A 186 1.59 5.17 -1.87
CA MET A 186 0.54 5.86 -2.64
C MET A 186 0.73 5.69 -4.15
N SER A 187 1.98 5.79 -4.64
CA SER A 187 2.32 5.55 -6.05
C SER A 187 2.02 4.11 -6.49
N LYS A 188 2.33 3.10 -5.67
CA LYS A 188 1.98 1.68 -5.90
C LYS A 188 0.47 1.45 -5.83
N THR A 189 -0.21 2.02 -4.85
CA THR A 189 -1.68 1.97 -4.73
C THR A 189 -2.36 2.58 -5.95
N GLY A 190 -1.81 3.68 -6.52
CA GLY A 190 -2.26 4.24 -7.79
C GLY A 190 -2.15 3.28 -8.97
N HIS A 191 -1.12 2.43 -9.02
CA HIS A 191 -0.99 1.36 -10.02
C HIS A 191 -1.95 0.19 -9.77
N ILE A 192 -2.07 -0.27 -8.52
CA ILE A 192 -3.00 -1.34 -8.14
C ILE A 192 -4.46 -0.92 -8.41
N LEU A 193 -4.83 0.32 -8.08
CA LEU A 193 -6.15 0.88 -8.35
C LEU A 193 -6.44 1.04 -9.85
N LYS A 194 -5.42 1.36 -10.67
CA LYS A 194 -5.54 1.33 -12.15
C LYS A 194 -5.77 -0.10 -12.67
N LEU A 195 -5.17 -1.12 -12.04
CA LEU A 195 -5.35 -2.54 -12.41
C LEU A 195 -6.70 -3.10 -11.96
N THR A 196 -7.16 -2.82 -10.74
CA THR A 196 -8.51 -3.21 -10.28
C THR A 196 -9.59 -2.48 -11.06
N ARG A 197 -9.44 -1.18 -11.36
CA ARG A 197 -10.37 -0.41 -12.23
C ARG A 197 -10.37 -0.90 -13.69
N ARG A 198 -9.34 -1.62 -14.14
CA ARG A 198 -9.34 -2.36 -15.43
C ARG A 198 -10.08 -3.69 -15.30
N ARG A 199 -9.78 -4.53 -14.30
CA ARG A 199 -10.46 -5.83 -14.07
C ARG A 199 -11.96 -5.69 -13.77
N LEU A 200 -12.36 -4.67 -13.00
CA LEU A 200 -13.77 -4.42 -12.69
C LEU A 200 -14.57 -3.99 -13.93
N ARG A 201 -13.93 -3.27 -14.87
CA ARG A 201 -14.53 -2.87 -16.15
C ARG A 201 -14.73 -4.05 -17.12
N SER A 202 -13.94 -5.12 -16.99
CA SER A 202 -14.20 -6.38 -17.72
C SER A 202 -15.33 -7.22 -17.11
N TYR A 203 -15.64 -7.04 -15.82
CA TYR A 203 -16.79 -7.70 -15.17
C TYR A 203 -18.10 -6.94 -15.44
N TRP A 204 -18.07 -5.60 -15.31
CA TRP A 204 -19.20 -4.72 -15.63
C TRP A 204 -19.28 -4.36 -17.13
N ARG A 205 -19.38 -5.36 -18.00
CA ARG A 205 -20.00 -5.20 -19.32
C ARG A 205 -21.49 -5.52 -19.18
N PRO A 206 -22.42 -4.59 -19.47
CA PRO A 206 -23.85 -4.90 -19.40
C PRO A 206 -24.23 -5.89 -20.50
N VAL A 207 -24.69 -7.09 -20.09
CA VAL A 207 -25.35 -8.05 -20.98
C VAL A 207 -26.79 -7.56 -21.19
N GLY A 208 -26.99 -6.69 -22.18
CA GLY A 208 -28.27 -5.99 -22.36
C GLY A 208 -28.38 -5.19 -23.66
N SER A 209 -28.31 -5.87 -24.81
CA SER A 209 -28.51 -5.23 -26.13
C SER A 209 -29.07 -6.19 -27.19
N SER A 210 -30.11 -6.98 -26.84
CA SER A 210 -30.69 -7.99 -27.75
C SER A 210 -32.19 -8.30 -27.55
N LEU A 211 -32.99 -7.36 -27.01
CA LEU A 211 -34.45 -7.54 -26.83
C LEU A 211 -35.28 -6.25 -27.05
N VAL A 212 -35.06 -5.53 -28.16
CA VAL A 212 -36.05 -4.56 -28.70
C VAL A 212 -36.14 -4.70 -30.22
N SER A 213 -37.35 -4.55 -30.75
CA SER A 213 -37.74 -4.54 -32.18
C SER A 213 -38.19 -5.88 -32.80
N SER A 214 -39.15 -6.55 -32.16
CA SER A 214 -40.06 -7.47 -32.88
C SER A 214 -41.28 -6.70 -33.37
N SER A 215 -41.27 -6.29 -34.64
CA SER A 215 -42.49 -5.90 -35.36
C SER A 215 -42.44 -6.46 -36.79
N ASN A 216 -43.24 -7.50 -37.00
CA ASN A 216 -43.63 -8.00 -38.33
C ASN A 216 -44.63 -7.01 -38.98
N PRO A 217 -44.97 -7.10 -40.29
CA PRO A 217 -44.77 -8.24 -41.20
C PRO A 217 -44.26 -7.92 -42.62
N LYS A 218 -43.83 -8.95 -43.37
CA LYS A 218 -44.37 -9.37 -44.71
C LYS A 218 -43.35 -10.04 -45.65
N VAL A 219 -43.87 -11.08 -46.32
CA VAL A 219 -43.59 -11.50 -47.71
C VAL A 219 -42.18 -11.99 -48.07
N THR A 220 -42.12 -13.32 -48.14
CA THR A 220 -41.35 -14.16 -49.07
C THR A 220 -41.03 -13.57 -50.46
N SER A 221 -39.76 -13.59 -50.88
CA SER A 221 -39.38 -13.84 -52.29
C SER A 221 -37.89 -14.17 -52.49
N PHE A 222 -37.64 -15.36 -53.05
CA PHE A 222 -36.63 -15.76 -54.05
C PHE A 222 -35.15 -15.26 -54.05
N LEU A 223 -34.28 -16.27 -54.16
CA LEU A 223 -32.98 -16.41 -54.88
C LEU A 223 -32.86 -15.63 -56.22
N PRO A 224 -31.65 -15.54 -56.87
CA PRO A 224 -30.26 -15.76 -56.40
C PRO A 224 -29.27 -14.65 -56.87
N SER A 225 -27.95 -14.87 -56.71
CA SER A 225 -26.89 -14.16 -57.46
C SER A 225 -26.79 -14.67 -58.91
N PRO A 226 -26.42 -13.83 -59.90
CA PRO A 226 -25.17 -14.15 -60.63
C PRO A 226 -24.32 -12.96 -61.16
N ARG A 227 -23.12 -13.36 -61.60
CA ARG A 227 -22.00 -12.69 -62.31
C ARG A 227 -22.26 -11.52 -63.30
N ARG A 228 -21.30 -10.57 -63.26
CA ARG A 228 -20.53 -9.92 -64.37
C ARG A 228 -21.25 -9.38 -65.63
N HIS A 229 -20.85 -8.19 -66.09
CA HIS A 229 -20.23 -8.03 -67.43
C HIS A 229 -19.29 -6.81 -67.51
N LEU A 230 -18.56 -6.65 -68.64
CA LEU A 230 -17.49 -5.65 -68.88
C LEU A 230 -17.96 -4.45 -69.73
N HIS A 231 -17.42 -3.25 -69.45
CA HIS A 231 -16.82 -2.24 -70.37
C HIS A 231 -16.42 -0.99 -69.55
N GLY A 232 -15.42 -0.15 -69.90
CA GLY A 232 -14.39 -0.18 -70.96
C GLY A 232 -13.84 1.25 -71.25
N HIS A 233 -12.57 1.39 -71.66
CA HIS A 233 -11.83 2.67 -71.90
C HIS A 233 -11.63 3.55 -70.62
N ASP A 234 -10.71 4.52 -70.46
CA ASP A 234 -9.39 4.92 -71.04
C ASP A 234 -8.78 6.00 -70.07
N ARG A 235 -7.50 6.44 -70.03
CA ARG A 235 -6.26 6.12 -70.79
C ARG A 235 -4.96 6.53 -70.05
N GLU A 236 -3.88 5.80 -70.32
CA GLU A 236 -2.55 6.26 -70.81
C GLU A 236 -1.86 7.54 -70.24
N SER A 237 -0.74 7.34 -69.51
CA SER A 237 0.58 7.94 -69.84
C SER A 237 1.72 7.46 -68.91
N SER A 238 2.93 7.36 -69.47
CA SER A 238 4.22 6.92 -68.87
C SER A 238 5.32 7.19 -69.91
N PRO A 239 6.63 6.99 -69.64
CA PRO A 239 7.43 7.14 -68.41
C PRO A 239 8.69 8.03 -68.63
N THR A 240 9.54 8.22 -67.60
CA THR A 240 11.03 8.44 -67.59
C THR A 240 11.39 9.01 -66.19
N SER A 241 12.28 8.47 -65.34
CA SER A 241 13.69 8.04 -65.41
C SER A 241 14.73 9.17 -65.28
N ILE A 242 15.58 9.13 -64.23
CA ILE A 242 17.05 9.39 -64.22
C ILE A 242 17.61 9.37 -62.75
N PHE A 243 18.84 8.88 -62.58
CA PHE A 243 19.69 8.79 -61.35
C PHE A 243 20.92 9.74 -61.52
N PRO A 244 21.97 9.80 -60.65
CA PRO A 244 22.17 9.27 -59.28
C PRO A 244 22.14 10.41 -58.23
N THR A 245 23.01 10.70 -57.21
CA THR A 245 24.32 10.26 -56.63
C THR A 245 24.39 10.91 -55.19
N ILE A 246 25.31 10.72 -54.22
CA ILE A 246 26.61 10.03 -54.02
C ILE A 246 26.68 9.50 -52.56
N GLY A 247 27.43 8.40 -52.31
CA GLY A 247 27.96 8.03 -50.98
C GLY A 247 27.06 7.13 -50.12
N GLY A 248 27.53 6.03 -49.51
CA GLY A 248 28.87 5.45 -49.42
C GLY A 248 29.34 5.34 -47.96
N GLY A 249 29.65 4.17 -47.41
CA GLY A 249 29.51 2.80 -47.95
C GLY A 249 30.03 1.76 -46.94
N THR A 250 30.00 0.47 -47.31
CA THR A 250 30.86 -0.66 -46.83
C THR A 250 31.10 -0.87 -45.32
N SER A 251 31.07 -2.10 -44.76
CA SER A 251 30.92 -3.44 -45.34
C SER A 251 30.76 -4.50 -44.23
N ARG A 252 30.00 -5.57 -44.52
CA ARG A 252 30.16 -6.99 -44.09
C ARG A 252 30.15 -7.30 -42.56
N CYS A 253 29.32 -8.18 -41.99
CA CYS A 253 28.82 -9.54 -42.35
C CYS A 253 29.72 -10.72 -41.89
N VAL A 254 29.05 -11.82 -41.48
CA VAL A 254 29.50 -13.22 -41.29
C VAL A 254 30.11 -13.63 -39.94
N GLY A 255 29.72 -14.83 -39.46
CA GLY A 255 30.25 -15.55 -38.28
C GLY A 255 29.36 -15.38 -37.04
N ILE A 256 28.52 -16.32 -36.58
CA ILE A 256 28.55 -17.80 -36.62
C ILE A 256 29.81 -18.40 -35.97
N ARG A 257 29.75 -18.66 -34.66
CA ARG A 257 30.40 -19.84 -34.07
C ARG A 257 29.74 -20.32 -32.78
N ASN A 258 29.53 -21.63 -32.71
CA ASN A 258 29.18 -22.42 -31.52
C ASN A 258 30.10 -22.13 -30.31
N ILE A 259 29.55 -22.26 -29.10
CA ILE A 259 30.28 -22.80 -27.95
C ILE A 259 29.45 -23.92 -27.32
N HIS A 260 30.09 -25.05 -27.06
CA HIS A 260 29.55 -26.25 -26.41
C HIS A 260 30.67 -26.90 -25.58
N ARG A 261 30.30 -27.62 -24.51
CA ARG A 261 31.15 -28.19 -23.42
C ARG A 261 31.56 -27.15 -22.35
N SER A 262 31.65 -27.44 -21.03
CA SER A 262 31.52 -28.65 -20.16
C SER A 262 32.82 -29.16 -19.50
N HIS A 263 32.66 -29.59 -18.24
CA HIS A 263 33.57 -30.29 -17.29
C HIS A 263 34.69 -29.49 -16.56
N GLY A 264 34.96 -29.96 -15.33
CA GLY A 264 35.86 -29.39 -14.32
C GLY A 264 35.10 -28.70 -13.17
N GLY A 265 34.97 -29.23 -11.94
CA GLY A 265 35.40 -30.53 -11.40
C GLY A 265 36.55 -30.43 -10.39
N LEU A 266 36.37 -30.99 -9.18
CA LEU A 266 37.30 -31.02 -8.03
C LEU A 266 37.53 -29.66 -7.33
N CYS A 267 37.98 -29.56 -6.06
CA CYS A 267 37.81 -30.37 -4.83
C CYS A 267 38.41 -29.56 -3.64
N TRP A 268 38.25 -30.02 -2.39
CA TRP A 268 38.85 -29.50 -1.13
C TRP A 268 38.32 -28.13 -0.64
N SER A 269 38.36 -27.81 0.66
CA SER A 269 38.79 -28.59 1.85
C SER A 269 37.86 -28.37 3.04
#